data_AF-A0A848XPA7-F1
#
_entry.id   AF-A0A848XPA7-F1
#
_cell.length_a   1.000
_cell.length_b   1.000
_cell.length_c   1.000
_cell.angle_alpha   90.00
_cell.angle_beta   90.00
_cell.angle_gamma   90.00
#
_symmetry.space_group_name_H-M   'P 1'
#
loop_
_entity.id
_entity.type
_entity.pdbx_description
1 polymer ?
#
loop_
_entity_poly.entity_id
_entity_poly.type
_entity_poly.pdbx_seq_one_letter_code
_entity_poly.pdbx_strand_id
1 'polypeptide(L)'
;MSFAFSLRRGDPGSLVPEARRAAEGVDGVAKVKVDVRLPQSPPVGGASKGGLRPGSVPAPTPAPDRLANVTRVVAISSGKGGVGKSMVATNLAAAAARTGRRVGLLDADIYGPNIPTMFGESRR
;
A
#
# COMPACT_ATOMS: atom_id res chain seq x y z
N MET A 1 -13.40 -9.45 -5.73
CA MET A 1 -12.20 -8.67 -5.30
C MET A 1 -12.07 -8.73 -3.78
N SER A 2 -10.86 -8.73 -3.23
CA SER A 2 -10.61 -8.72 -1.78
C SER A 2 -9.77 -7.51 -1.41
N PHE A 3 -10.18 -6.80 -0.35
CA PHE A 3 -9.45 -5.68 0.22
C PHE A 3 -9.22 -5.96 1.70
N ALA A 4 -8.03 -5.60 2.20
CA ALA A 4 -7.72 -5.62 3.62
C ALA A 4 -7.49 -4.19 4.09
N PHE A 5 -8.25 -3.76 5.10
CA PHE A 5 -8.08 -2.45 5.74
C PHE A 5 -7.48 -2.66 7.12
N SER A 6 -6.38 -1.97 7.42
CA SER A 6 -5.94 -1.77 8.79
C SER A 6 -6.46 -0.41 9.24
N LEU A 7 -7.51 -0.42 10.07
CA LEU A 7 -8.10 0.81 10.60
C LEU A 7 -7.29 1.30 11.80
N ARG A 8 -7.11 2.61 11.91
CA ARG A 8 -6.52 3.30 13.05
C ARG A 8 -7.60 3.96 13.88
N ARG A 9 -7.27 4.32 15.13
CA ARG A 9 -8.21 4.94 16.08
C ARG A 9 -8.84 6.25 15.57
N GLY A 10 -8.19 6.96 14.64
CA GLY A 10 -8.70 8.19 14.04
C GLY A 10 -9.40 8.03 12.69
N ASP A 11 -9.56 6.80 12.18
CA ASP A 11 -10.25 6.59 10.91
C ASP A 11 -11.78 6.69 11.09
N PRO A 12 -12.52 7.23 10.10
CA PRO A 12 -13.96 7.40 10.21
C PRO A 12 -14.67 6.04 10.28
N GLY A 13 -15.69 5.93 11.14
CA GLY A 13 -16.49 4.70 11.27
C GLY A 13 -17.21 4.29 9.98
N SER A 14 -17.39 5.22 9.05
CA SER A 14 -17.96 4.98 7.73
C SER A 14 -16.97 4.46 6.69
N LEU A 15 -15.67 4.37 6.99
CA LEU A 15 -14.65 4.04 5.98
C LEU A 15 -14.89 2.68 5.31
N VAL A 16 -15.21 1.66 6.10
CA VAL A 16 -15.46 0.30 5.60
C VAL A 16 -16.72 0.22 4.74
N PRO A 17 -17.90 0.71 5.18
CA PRO A 17 -19.10 0.69 4.36
C PRO A 17 -18.98 1.57 3.11
N GLU A 18 -18.32 2.73 3.19
CA GLU A 18 -18.05 3.58 2.02
C GLU A 18 -17.13 2.87 1.02
N ALA A 19 -16.03 2.27 1.48
CA ALA A 19 -15.11 1.54 0.62
C ALA A 19 -15.78 0.33 -0.06
N ARG A 20 -16.61 -0.41 0.69
CA ARG A 20 -17.42 -1.50 0.14
C ARG A 20 -18.36 -0.99 -0.95
N ARG A 21 -19.15 0.05 -0.65
CA ARG A 21 -20.13 0.62 -1.58
C ARG A 21 -19.44 1.12 -2.85
N ALA A 22 -18.30 1.77 -2.72
CA ALA A 22 -17.51 2.23 -3.85
C ALA A 22 -17.04 1.07 -4.74
N ALA A 23 -16.57 -0.04 -4.13
CA ALA A 23 -16.12 -1.22 -4.87
C ALA A 23 -17.27 -1.98 -5.53
N GLU A 24 -18.43 -2.09 -4.87
CA GLU A 24 -19.63 -2.76 -5.40
C GLU A 24 -20.29 -1.96 -6.53
N GLY A 25 -20.10 -0.64 -6.56
CA GLY A 25 -20.60 0.24 -7.64
C GLY A 25 -19.76 0.23 -8.93
N VAL A 26 -18.69 -0.57 -9.00
CA VAL A 26 -17.87 -0.68 -10.21
C VAL A 26 -18.44 -1.76 -11.13
N ASP A 27 -18.68 -1.41 -12.39
CA ASP A 27 -19.17 -2.33 -13.41
C ASP A 27 -18.33 -3.61 -13.50
N GLY A 28 -18.99 -4.76 -13.49
CA GLY A 28 -18.35 -6.08 -13.53
C GLY A 28 -17.88 -6.62 -12.17
N VAL A 29 -18.02 -5.87 -11.08
CA VAL A 29 -17.70 -6.39 -9.74
C VAL A 29 -18.86 -7.23 -9.18
N ALA A 30 -18.72 -8.56 -9.27
CA ALA A 30 -19.74 -9.48 -8.77
C ALA A 30 -19.69 -9.73 -7.25
N LYS A 31 -18.51 -9.58 -6.62
CA LYS A 31 -18.34 -9.85 -5.18
C LYS A 31 -17.20 -9.06 -4.57
N VAL A 32 -17.46 -8.42 -3.43
CA VAL A 32 -16.48 -7.69 -2.63
C VAL A 32 -16.33 -8.33 -1.25
N LYS A 33 -15.11 -8.79 -0.95
CA LYS A 33 -14.71 -9.19 0.40
C LYS A 33 -13.88 -8.07 1.02
N VAL A 34 -14.25 -7.65 2.22
CA VAL A 34 -13.50 -6.65 3.00
C VAL A 34 -13.11 -7.28 4.32
N ASP A 35 -11.80 -7.42 4.53
CA ASP A 35 -11.22 -7.90 5.78
C ASP A 35 -10.74 -6.68 6.59
N VAL A 36 -11.25 -6.51 7.81
CA VAL A 36 -10.90 -5.38 8.68
C VAL A 36 -9.98 -5.88 9.79
N ARG A 37 -8.79 -5.28 9.91
CA ARG A 37 -7.88 -5.49 11.04
C ARG A 37 -7.83 -4.25 11.90
N LEU A 38 -8.18 -4.41 13.17
CA LEU A 38 -7.97 -3.38 14.18
C LEU A 38 -6.48 -3.35 14.57
N PRO A 39 -5.94 -2.21 15.03
CA PRO A 39 -4.57 -2.16 15.50
C PRO A 39 -4.46 -3.07 16.72
N GLN A 40 -3.64 -4.11 16.61
CA GLN A 40 -3.19 -4.82 17.80
C GLN A 40 -2.11 -3.96 18.44
N SER A 41 -2.18 -3.77 19.76
CA SER A 41 -1.11 -3.14 20.52
C SER A 41 0.22 -3.81 20.14
N PRO A 42 1.28 -3.06 19.83
CA PRO A 42 2.58 -3.68 19.57
C PRO A 42 2.94 -4.57 20.77
N PRO A 43 3.57 -5.74 20.55
CA PRO A 43 4.07 -6.51 21.66
C PRO A 43 5.01 -5.61 22.47
N VAL A 44 4.73 -5.46 23.76
CA VAL A 44 5.62 -4.78 24.71
C VAL A 44 6.84 -5.66 24.88
N GLY A 45 7.77 -5.58 23.93
CA GLY A 45 9.03 -6.31 23.92
C GLY A 45 10.14 -5.41 24.46
N GLY A 46 10.53 -5.64 25.72
CA GLY A 46 11.56 -4.88 26.41
C GLY A 46 12.91 -4.90 25.70
N ALA A 47 13.62 -3.78 25.78
CA ALA A 47 14.99 -3.67 25.35
C ALA A 47 15.89 -4.57 26.22
N SER A 48 16.41 -5.68 25.66
CA SER A 48 17.58 -6.35 26.20
C SER A 48 18.82 -5.86 25.44
N LYS A 49 19.74 -5.22 26.16
CA LYS A 49 21.09 -4.95 25.67
C LYS A 49 21.84 -6.29 25.58
N GLY A 50 22.13 -6.76 24.37
CA GLY A 50 22.95 -7.95 24.13
C GLY A 50 23.92 -7.71 22.99
N GLY A 51 25.21 -7.91 23.23
CA GLY A 51 26.31 -7.63 22.31
C GLY A 51 26.25 -8.41 20.99
N LEU A 52 26.84 -7.81 19.95
CA LEU A 52 26.91 -8.33 18.58
C LEU A 52 27.71 -9.63 18.55
N ARG A 53 27.11 -10.70 18.00
CA ARG A 53 27.79 -11.98 17.72
C ARG A 53 28.21 -12.01 16.25
N PRO A 54 29.41 -12.50 15.90
CA PRO A 54 29.79 -12.71 14.50
C PRO A 54 28.76 -13.62 13.81
N GLY A 55 28.12 -13.15 12.73
CA GLY A 55 27.04 -13.85 12.02
C GLY A 55 25.62 -13.30 12.27
N SER A 56 25.42 -12.33 13.16
CA SER A 56 24.16 -11.59 13.21
C SER A 56 24.11 -10.56 12.09
N VAL A 57 23.23 -10.75 11.10
CA VAL A 57 22.84 -9.65 10.21
C VAL A 57 22.29 -8.55 11.11
N PRO A 58 22.85 -7.32 11.09
CA PRO A 58 22.30 -6.22 11.85
C PRO A 58 20.81 -6.11 11.50
N ALA A 59 19.93 -6.03 12.51
CA ALA A 59 18.55 -5.67 12.28
C ALA A 59 18.55 -4.43 11.35
N PRO A 60 17.77 -4.43 10.25
CA PRO A 60 17.82 -3.34 9.29
C PRO A 60 17.71 -2.03 10.05
N THR A 61 18.76 -1.22 9.96
CA THR A 61 18.82 0.09 10.57
C THR A 61 17.51 0.78 10.23
N PRO A 62 16.73 1.30 11.21
CA PRO A 62 15.54 2.08 10.90
C PRO A 62 16.01 3.26 10.07
N ALA A 63 15.80 3.19 8.74
CA ALA A 63 16.17 4.27 7.85
C ALA A 63 15.30 5.46 8.26
N PRO A 64 15.87 6.56 8.80
CA PRO A 64 15.07 7.66 9.27
C PRO A 64 14.35 8.29 8.08
N ASP A 65 13.03 8.41 8.21
CA ASP A 65 12.22 9.49 7.64
C ASP A 65 12.28 9.79 6.14
N ARG A 66 12.68 8.82 5.29
CA ARG A 66 12.68 9.01 3.82
C ARG A 66 11.30 9.36 3.24
N LEU A 67 10.24 9.12 4.00
CA LEU A 67 8.86 9.44 3.66
C LEU A 67 8.19 10.36 4.70
N ALA A 68 8.96 11.14 5.47
CA ALA A 68 8.46 12.05 6.51
C ALA A 68 7.32 12.97 6.00
N ASN A 69 7.45 13.40 4.74
CA ASN A 69 6.49 14.29 4.08
C ASN A 69 5.32 13.55 3.40
N VAL A 70 5.24 12.22 3.49
CA VAL A 70 4.20 11.40 2.88
C VAL A 70 3.17 11.01 3.95
N THR A 71 1.97 11.59 3.84
CA THR A 71 0.90 11.38 4.83
C THR A 71 0.33 9.96 4.81
N ARG A 72 0.31 9.29 3.65
CA ARG A 72 -0.26 7.95 3.46
C ARG A 72 0.53 7.17 2.41
N VAL A 73 0.89 5.94 2.76
CA VAL A 73 1.51 4.97 1.84
C VAL A 73 0.51 3.86 1.57
N VAL A 74 0.22 3.58 0.29
CA VAL A 74 -0.66 2.50 -0.14
C VAL A 74 0.17 1.49 -0.91
N ALA A 75 0.35 0.29 -0.33
CA ALA A 75 1.05 -0.81 -0.99
C ALA A 75 0.07 -1.62 -1.84
N ILE A 76 0.43 -1.89 -3.09
CA ILE A 76 -0.38 -2.67 -4.03
C ILE A 76 0.42 -3.92 -4.42
N SER A 77 -0.10 -5.10 -4.07
CA SER A 77 0.56 -6.38 -4.29
C SER A 77 -0.37 -7.40 -4.96
N SER A 78 0.22 -8.45 -5.53
CA SER A 78 -0.50 -9.60 -6.07
C SER A 78 0.28 -10.88 -5.78
N GLY A 79 -0.43 -11.98 -5.52
CA GLY A 79 0.17 -13.32 -5.39
C GLY A 79 0.45 -14.00 -6.73
N LYS A 80 0.04 -13.43 -7.87
CA LYS A 80 0.23 -13.98 -9.23
C LYS A 80 0.58 -12.87 -10.24
N GLY A 81 1.36 -13.21 -11.26
CA GLY A 81 1.63 -12.33 -12.40
C GLY A 81 0.38 -12.13 -13.27
N GLY A 82 0.34 -11.02 -14.03
CA GLY A 82 -0.70 -10.78 -15.03
C GLY A 82 -2.08 -10.34 -14.51
N VAL A 83 -2.29 -10.19 -13.20
CA VAL A 83 -3.60 -9.83 -12.62
C VAL A 83 -4.00 -8.34 -12.77
N GLY A 84 -3.19 -7.54 -13.48
CA GLY A 84 -3.44 -6.10 -13.65
C GLY A 84 -3.01 -5.21 -12.48
N LYS A 85 -2.12 -5.69 -11.58
CA LYS A 85 -1.60 -4.91 -10.43
C LYS A 85 -1.15 -3.49 -10.80
N SER A 86 -0.36 -3.34 -11.87
CA SER A 86 0.17 -2.04 -12.30
C SER A 86 -0.90 -1.16 -12.94
N MET A 87 -1.91 -1.76 -13.60
CA MET A 87 -3.07 -1.01 -14.08
C MET A 87 -3.87 -0.43 -12.91
N VAL A 88 -4.08 -1.22 -11.85
CA VAL A 88 -4.75 -0.75 -10.64
C VAL A 88 -3.93 0.36 -9.96
N ALA A 89 -2.61 0.18 -9.84
CA ALA A 89 -1.73 1.19 -9.24
C ALA A 89 -1.74 2.52 -9.99
N THR A 90 -1.61 2.46 -11.32
CA THR A 90 -1.63 3.64 -12.20
C THR A 90 -2.96 4.38 -12.13
N ASN A 91 -4.09 3.66 -12.25
CA ASN A 91 -5.41 4.29 -12.20
C ASN A 91 -5.74 4.85 -10.81
N LEU A 92 -5.32 4.18 -9.73
CA LEU A 92 -5.50 4.69 -8.37
C LEU A 92 -4.70 5.99 -8.17
N ALA A 93 -3.45 6.03 -8.63
CA ALA A 93 -2.62 7.23 -8.54
C ALA A 93 -3.23 8.40 -9.35
N ALA A 94 -3.67 8.14 -10.58
CA ALA A 94 -4.32 9.14 -11.42
C ALA A 94 -5.63 9.66 -10.81
N ALA A 95 -6.47 8.77 -10.28
CA ALA A 95 -7.72 9.15 -9.61
C ALA A 95 -7.46 9.99 -8.35
N ALA A 96 -6.48 9.61 -7.54
CA ALA A 96 -6.08 10.38 -6.36
C ALA A 96 -5.54 11.77 -6.76
N ALA A 97 -4.70 11.86 -7.79
CA ALA A 97 -4.19 13.14 -8.30
C ALA A 97 -5.33 14.05 -8.81
N ARG A 98 -6.33 13.49 -9.53
CA ARG A 98 -7.52 14.22 -9.99
C ARG A 98 -8.37 14.83 -8.87
N THR A 99 -8.24 14.33 -7.64
CA THR A 99 -8.89 14.91 -6.45
C THR A 99 -8.08 16.02 -5.78
N GLY A 100 -7.01 16.51 -6.43
CA GLY A 100 -6.16 17.60 -5.93
C GLY A 100 -5.08 17.16 -4.94
N ARG A 101 -4.84 15.84 -4.78
CA ARG A 101 -3.82 15.31 -3.86
C ARG A 101 -2.44 15.30 -4.53
N ARG A 102 -1.38 15.57 -3.76
CA ARG A 102 0.00 15.26 -4.19
C ARG A 102 0.23 13.75 -4.09
N VAL A 103 0.53 13.12 -5.22
CA VAL A 103 0.68 11.67 -5.33
C VAL A 103 2.04 11.36 -5.94
N GLY A 104 2.75 10.41 -5.31
CA GLY A 104 3.90 9.74 -5.91
C GLY A 104 3.53 8.28 -6.18
N LEU A 105 4.05 7.73 -7.28
CA LEU A 105 3.88 6.32 -7.64
C LEU A 105 5.26 5.70 -7.84
N LEU A 106 5.56 4.67 -7.06
CA LEU A 106 6.82 3.93 -7.11
C LEU A 106 6.55 2.54 -7.66
N ASP A 107 7.20 2.19 -8.77
CA ASP A 107 7.20 0.83 -9.29
C ASP A 107 8.27 0.00 -8.58
N ALA A 108 7.84 -1.03 -7.87
CA ALA A 108 8.74 -1.99 -7.21
C ALA A 108 8.68 -3.37 -7.90
N ASP A 109 8.14 -3.45 -9.11
CA ASP A 109 8.07 -4.69 -9.89
C ASP A 109 9.43 -4.97 -10.57
N ILE A 110 10.10 -6.04 -10.15
CA ILE A 110 11.43 -6.43 -10.65
C ILE A 110 11.36 -6.96 -12.09
N TYR A 111 10.21 -7.50 -12.51
CA TYR A 111 10.08 -8.23 -13.78
C TYR A 111 9.73 -7.36 -14.99
N GLY A 112 9.55 -6.06 -14.80
CA GLY A 112 9.32 -5.13 -15.91
C GLY A 112 8.60 -3.87 -15.43
N PRO A 113 9.32 -2.74 -15.27
CA PRO A 113 8.68 -1.48 -14.91
C PRO A 113 7.73 -1.07 -16.04
N ASN A 114 6.44 -1.15 -15.78
CA ASN A 114 5.38 -0.94 -16.77
C ASN A 114 4.62 0.36 -16.51
N ILE A 115 4.83 0.98 -15.35
CA ILE A 115 4.17 2.21 -14.96
C ILE A 115 4.54 3.40 -15.86
N PRO A 116 5.82 3.69 -16.20
CA PRO A 116 6.16 4.82 -17.07
C PRO A 116 5.45 4.75 -18.42
N THR A 117 5.46 3.56 -19.04
CA THR A 117 4.75 3.30 -20.30
C THR A 117 3.25 3.51 -20.18
N MET A 118 2.63 3.14 -19.05
CA MET A 118 1.20 3.39 -18.80
C MET A 118 0.85 4.87 -18.67
N PHE A 119 1.82 5.73 -18.30
CA PHE A 119 1.66 7.19 -18.32
C PHE A 119 2.07 7.83 -19.64
N GLY A 120 2.39 7.03 -20.67
CA GLY A 120 2.87 7.54 -21.96
C GLY A 120 4.30 8.10 -21.92
N GLU A 121 5.01 7.93 -20.80
CA GLU A 121 6.39 8.36 -20.67
C GLU A 121 7.33 7.28 -21.20
N SER A 122 8.02 7.61 -22.28
CA SER A 122 8.97 6.73 -22.99
C SER A 122 10.40 7.26 -22.94
N ARG A 123 10.68 8.25 -22.09
CA ARG A 123 12.01 8.84 -21.96
C ARG A 123 12.96 7.86 -21.25
N ARG A 124 13.95 7.37 -22.01
CA ARG A 124 15.16 6.71 -21.50
C ARG A 124 16.17 7.73 -21.00
#